data_AF-A0A087SVF7-F1
#
_entry.id   AF-A0A087SVF7-F1
#
_cell.length_a   1.000
_cell.length_b   1.000
_cell.length_c   1.000
_cell.angle_alpha   90.00
_cell.angle_beta   90.00
_cell.angle_gamma   90.00
#
_symmetry.space_group_name_H-M   'P 1'
#
loop_
_entity.id
_entity.type
_entity.pdbx_description
1 polymer ?
#
loop_
_entity_poly.entity_id
_entity_poly.type
_entity_poly.pdbx_seq_one_letter_code
_entity_poly.pdbx_strand_id
1 'polypeptide(L)'
;MALRFAFLKHFQHNYQRWNHFQKCRYYSSTSSSRDAKYAVGSKILGYSVKEVEKISELNLTAVRLEHDATGADHLHLACDDTNNLFSVALKTIPQN
;
A
#
# COMPACT_ATOMS: atom_id res chain seq x y z
N MET A 1 31.97 -15.24 8.14
CA MET A 1 31.48 -14.67 6.88
C MET A 1 30.20 -13.92 7.19
N ALA A 2 30.26 -12.59 7.05
CA ALA A 2 29.20 -11.57 7.07
C ALA A 2 28.12 -11.58 8.18
N LEU A 3 28.31 -10.64 9.11
CA LEU A 3 27.33 -10.04 10.03
C LEU A 3 26.18 -9.34 9.26
N ARG A 4 24.95 -9.40 9.79
CA ARG A 4 23.92 -8.37 9.53
C ARG A 4 23.02 -8.14 10.76
N PHE A 5 23.36 -7.07 11.46
CA PHE A 5 22.56 -6.10 12.23
C PHE A 5 21.23 -6.53 12.86
N ALA A 6 21.24 -6.50 14.19
CA ALA A 6 20.07 -6.28 15.03
C ALA A 6 19.68 -4.80 15.04
N PHE A 7 18.38 -4.47 14.96
CA PHE A 7 17.83 -3.35 15.73
C PHE A 7 16.30 -3.47 15.91
N LEU A 8 15.89 -3.41 17.18
CA LEU A 8 14.59 -3.05 17.74
C LEU A 8 13.38 -4.01 17.63
N LYS A 9 13.34 -4.96 18.58
CA LYS A 9 12.10 -5.38 19.24
C LYS A 9 11.84 -4.46 20.44
N HIS A 10 10.81 -3.62 20.39
CA HIS A 10 9.90 -3.29 21.51
C HIS A 10 9.00 -2.12 21.11
N PHE A 11 7.67 -2.34 21.12
CA PHE A 11 6.69 -1.64 21.96
C PHE A 11 5.28 -1.91 21.41
N GLN A 12 4.71 -3.07 21.77
CA GLN A 12 3.25 -3.23 21.76
C GLN A 12 2.76 -2.84 23.14
N HIS A 13 2.14 -1.67 23.27
CA HIS A 13 1.35 -1.35 24.44
C HIS A 13 0.11 -0.56 24.02
N ASN A 14 -1.03 -1.25 24.13
CA ASN A 14 -2.36 -0.72 24.43
C ASN A 14 -2.94 0.38 23.53
N TYR A 15 -3.83 -0.05 22.64
CA TYR A 15 -5.07 0.71 22.39
C TYR A 15 -6.26 -0.22 22.58
N GLN A 16 -6.74 -0.30 23.83
CA GLN A 16 -8.11 -0.72 24.07
C GLN A 16 -9.02 0.51 24.00
N ARG A 17 -10.17 0.29 23.36
CA ARG A 17 -11.48 0.90 23.67
C ARG A 17 -11.80 2.25 23.00
N TRP A 18 -12.35 2.15 21.79
CA TRP A 18 -13.40 3.07 21.30
C TRP A 18 -14.54 2.25 20.67
N ASN A 19 -15.30 1.54 21.52
CA ASN A 19 -16.57 0.91 21.15
C ASN A 19 -17.72 1.86 21.49
N HIS A 20 -17.86 2.96 20.74
CA HIS A 20 -19.15 3.67 20.65
C HIS A 20 -19.04 4.81 19.63
N PHE A 21 -19.27 4.52 18.35
CA PHE A 21 -20.11 5.32 17.45
C PHE A 21 -19.96 4.85 16.00
N GLN A 22 -21.08 4.97 15.28
CA GLN A 22 -21.18 5.12 13.83
C GLN A 22 -21.15 3.87 12.95
N LYS A 23 -22.38 3.40 12.69
CA LYS A 23 -22.83 3.03 11.33
C LYS A 23 -22.46 4.15 10.35
N CYS A 24 -21.28 4.04 9.74
CA CYS A 24 -20.94 4.65 8.47
C CYS A 24 -20.84 3.53 7.44
N ARG A 25 -21.36 3.73 6.23
CA ARG A 25 -21.17 2.80 5.11
C ARG A 25 -19.67 2.65 4.87
N TYR A 26 -19.08 1.54 5.32
CA TYR A 26 -17.69 1.18 5.02
C TYR A 26 -17.57 1.05 3.49
N TYR A 27 -16.83 1.98 2.87
CA TYR A 27 -16.53 1.98 1.43
C TYR A 27 -15.37 1.03 1.11
N SER A 28 -15.02 0.12 2.01
CA SER A 28 -14.00 -0.90 1.84
C SER A 28 -14.67 -2.24 1.58
N SER A 29 -14.73 -2.62 0.30
CA SER A 29 -14.90 -4.04 -0.04
C SER A 29 -13.58 -4.75 0.31
N THR A 30 -13.65 -5.80 1.12
CA THR A 30 -12.52 -6.71 1.37
C THR A 30 -11.86 -7.10 0.05
N SER A 31 -10.52 -7.16 0.01
CA SER A 31 -9.75 -7.43 -1.23
C SER A 31 -9.75 -8.92 -1.61
N SER A 32 -10.72 -9.66 -1.09
CA SER A 32 -10.79 -11.12 -0.93
C SER A 32 -10.85 -11.95 -2.24
N SER A 33 -10.70 -11.35 -3.43
CA SER A 33 -10.84 -12.10 -4.70
C SER A 33 -10.24 -11.42 -5.94
N ARG A 34 -9.00 -10.89 -5.93
CA ARG A 34 -8.51 -10.12 -7.11
C ARG A 34 -7.02 -10.20 -7.48
N ASP A 35 -6.34 -11.33 -7.24
CA ASP A 35 -4.97 -11.55 -7.76
C ASP A 35 -4.90 -11.38 -9.31
N ALA A 36 -6.02 -11.46 -10.02
CA ALA A 36 -6.12 -11.28 -11.48
C ALA A 36 -6.50 -9.85 -11.96
N LYS A 37 -6.59 -8.83 -11.09
CA LYS A 37 -7.06 -7.49 -11.54
C LYS A 37 -5.99 -6.68 -12.28
N TYR A 38 -4.72 -6.89 -11.96
CA TYR A 38 -3.62 -6.11 -12.52
C TYR A 38 -2.73 -7.03 -13.36
N ALA A 39 -2.61 -6.70 -14.64
CA ALA A 39 -1.69 -7.36 -15.56
C ALA A 39 -0.62 -6.36 -15.96
N VAL A 40 0.65 -6.78 -15.91
CA VAL A 40 1.77 -5.92 -16.33
C VAL A 40 1.55 -5.47 -17.77
N GLY A 41 1.75 -4.18 -18.03
CA GLY A 41 1.50 -3.55 -19.33
C GLY A 41 0.05 -3.12 -19.58
N SER A 42 -0.90 -3.47 -18.70
CA SER A 42 -2.27 -2.98 -18.83
C SER A 42 -2.37 -1.49 -18.47
N LYS A 43 -3.39 -0.82 -19.03
CA LYS A 43 -3.67 0.59 -18.79
C LYS A 43 -4.92 0.79 -17.97
N ILE A 44 -4.87 1.71 -17.01
CA ILE A 44 -5.95 2.00 -16.07
C ILE A 44 -6.01 3.51 -15.85
N LEU A 45 -7.04 4.19 -16.38
CA LEU A 45 -7.31 5.62 -16.10
C LEU A 45 -6.09 6.54 -16.26
N GLY A 46 -5.29 6.33 -17.32
CA GLY A 46 -4.08 7.12 -17.58
C GLY A 46 -2.82 6.62 -16.88
N TYR A 47 -2.88 5.47 -16.18
CA TYR A 47 -1.72 4.78 -15.62
C TYR A 47 -1.39 3.53 -16.42
N SER A 48 -0.11 3.18 -16.47
CA SER A 48 0.38 1.89 -16.97
C SER A 48 0.89 1.04 -15.80
N VAL A 49 0.46 -0.21 -15.72
CA VAL A 49 0.96 -1.18 -14.72
C VAL A 49 2.37 -1.61 -15.11
N LYS A 50 3.35 -1.30 -14.26
CA LYS A 50 4.76 -1.63 -14.49
C LYS A 50 5.15 -2.94 -13.83
N GLU A 51 4.60 -3.22 -12.66
CA GLU A 51 5.00 -4.36 -11.85
C GLU A 51 3.86 -4.81 -10.95
N VAL A 52 3.78 -6.13 -10.74
CA VAL A 52 2.85 -6.77 -9.81
C VAL A 52 3.65 -7.83 -9.06
N GLU A 53 3.75 -7.68 -7.74
CA GLU A 53 4.49 -8.59 -6.87
C GLU A 53 3.63 -9.00 -5.68
N LYS A 54 3.54 -10.31 -5.45
CA LYS A 54 2.89 -10.85 -4.25
C LYS A 54 3.92 -11.01 -3.14
N ILE A 55 3.69 -10.32 -2.02
CA ILE A 55 4.56 -10.36 -0.85
C ILE A 55 3.88 -11.21 0.22
N SER A 56 4.17 -12.51 0.21
CA SER A 56 3.54 -13.51 1.08
C SER A 56 3.77 -13.24 2.57
N GLU A 57 4.94 -12.72 2.93
CA GLU A 57 5.32 -12.42 4.31
C GLU A 57 4.42 -11.35 4.94
N LEU A 58 3.83 -10.49 4.11
CA LEU A 58 2.94 -9.40 4.50
C LEU A 58 1.48 -9.62 4.09
N ASN A 59 1.16 -10.77 3.47
CA ASN A 59 -0.17 -11.08 2.94
C ASN A 59 -0.77 -9.96 2.05
N LEU A 60 0.06 -9.33 1.22
CA LEU A 60 -0.38 -8.25 0.33
C LEU A 60 0.19 -8.41 -1.08
N THR A 61 -0.43 -7.73 -2.04
CA THR A 61 0.07 -7.60 -3.41
C THR A 61 0.46 -6.15 -3.66
N ALA A 62 1.73 -5.92 -4.00
CA ALA A 62 2.24 -4.63 -4.43
C ALA A 62 2.05 -4.47 -5.94
N VAL A 63 1.47 -3.35 -6.35
CA VAL A 63 1.27 -3.00 -7.76
C VAL A 63 1.91 -1.65 -8.00
N ARG A 64 2.93 -1.61 -8.85
CA ARG A 64 3.59 -0.36 -9.26
C ARG A 64 2.97 0.12 -10.56
N LEU A 65 2.45 1.34 -10.52
CA LEU A 65 1.87 2.03 -11.66
C LEU A 65 2.63 3.32 -11.94
N GLU A 66 2.65 3.72 -13.20
CA GLU A 66 3.21 5.00 -13.62
C GLU A 66 2.15 5.78 -14.38
N HIS A 67 1.93 7.05 -14.03
CA HIS A 67 0.99 7.90 -14.74
C HIS A 67 1.56 8.33 -16.09
N ASP A 68 0.90 7.99 -17.18
CA ASP A 68 1.40 8.15 -18.55
C ASP A 68 1.69 9.61 -18.90
N ALA A 69 0.92 10.57 -18.38
CA ALA A 69 1.05 11.98 -18.74
C ALA A 69 2.08 12.75 -17.90
N THR A 70 2.28 12.37 -16.64
CA THR A 70 3.17 13.11 -15.72
C THR A 70 4.41 12.34 -15.29
N GLY A 71 4.47 11.04 -15.56
CA GLY A 71 5.52 10.15 -15.06
C GLY A 71 5.46 9.92 -13.54
N ALA A 72 4.36 10.28 -12.88
CA ALA A 72 4.22 10.08 -11.44
C ALA A 72 4.19 8.58 -11.10
N ASP A 73 5.06 8.17 -10.17
CA ASP A 73 5.12 6.79 -9.66
C ASP A 73 4.06 6.58 -8.57
N HIS A 74 3.32 5.48 -8.66
CA HIS A 74 2.22 5.14 -7.77
C HIS A 74 2.36 3.69 -7.31
N LEU A 75 2.49 3.49 -6.00
CA LEU A 75 2.50 2.18 -5.38
C LEU A 75 1.15 1.89 -4.73
N HIS A 76 0.43 0.89 -5.24
CA HIS A 76 -0.80 0.39 -4.63
C HIS A 76 -0.52 -0.91 -3.88
N LEU A 77 -0.82 -0.93 -2.58
CA LEU A 77 -0.67 -2.11 -1.72
C LEU A 77 -2.06 -2.70 -1.45
N ALA A 78 -2.39 -3.78 -2.15
CA ALA A 78 -3.65 -4.49 -1.98
C ALA A 78 -3.52 -5.49 -0.83
N CYS A 79 -4.24 -5.24 0.27
CA CYS A 79 -4.32 -6.10 1.45
C CYS A 79 -5.80 -6.22 1.87
N ASP A 80 -6.16 -7.25 2.65
CA ASP A 80 -7.50 -7.41 3.19
C ASP A 80 -7.68 -6.63 4.50
N ASP A 81 -7.42 -5.33 4.43
CA ASP A 81 -7.61 -4.38 5.52
C ASP A 81 -8.66 -3.32 5.12
N THR A 82 -9.59 -3.05 6.01
CA THR A 82 -10.64 -2.05 5.82
C THR A 82 -10.14 -0.63 6.12
N ASN A 83 -9.03 -0.49 6.85
CA ASN A 83 -8.39 0.78 7.16
C ASN A 83 -7.45 1.19 6.03
N ASN A 84 -7.99 1.95 5.08
CA ASN A 84 -7.26 2.36 3.89
C ASN A 84 -6.39 3.59 4.17
N LEU A 85 -5.18 3.61 3.59
CA LEU A 85 -4.24 4.73 3.64
C LEU A 85 -3.96 5.24 2.23
N PHE A 86 -3.90 6.56 2.07
CA PHE A 86 -3.38 7.23 0.88
C PHE A 86 -2.39 8.31 1.29
N SER A 87 -1.24 8.35 0.62
CA SER A 87 -0.19 9.33 0.86
C SER A 87 0.45 9.77 -0.46
N VAL A 88 1.00 10.99 -0.46
CA VAL A 88 1.75 11.55 -1.59
C VAL A 88 3.06 12.10 -1.04
N ALA A 89 4.17 11.72 -1.65
CA ALA A 89 5.50 12.20 -1.30
C ALA A 89 6.03 13.10 -2.42
N LEU A 90 6.48 14.29 -2.07
CA LEU A 90 7.18 15.20 -2.96
C LEU A 90 8.63 15.31 -2.51
N LYS A 91 9.58 15.19 -3.44
CA LYS A 91 11.00 15.38 -3.14
C LYS A 91 11.26 16.85 -2.85
N THR A 92 11.25 17.23 -1.58
CA THR A 92 11.63 18.57 -1.12
C THR A 92 13.11 18.56 -0.75
N ILE A 93 13.92 19.28 -1.53
CA ILE A 93 15.34 19.46 -1.24
C ILE A 93 15.45 20.74 -0.40
N PRO A 94 15.81 20.65 0.90
CA PRO A 94 15.94 21.85 1.71
C PRO A 94 17.06 22.73 1.16
N GLN A 95 16.79 24.03 1.10
CA GLN A 95 17.78 25.06 0.82
C GLN A 95 18.08 25.81 2.12
N ASN A 96 19.30 26.31 2.25
CA ASN A 96 19.82 27.01 3.42
C ASN A 96 19.19 28.39 3.62
#